data_AF-A0A0P1H0J6-F1
#
_entry.id   AF-A0A0P1H0J6-F1
#
_cell.length_a   1.000
_cell.length_b   1.000
_cell.length_c   1.000
_cell.angle_alpha   90.00
_cell.angle_beta   90.00
_cell.angle_gamma   90.00
#
_symmetry.space_group_name_H-M   'P 1'
#
loop_
_entity.id
_entity.type
_entity.pdbx_description
1 polymer ?
#
loop_
_entity_poly.entity_id
_entity_poly.type
_entity_poly.pdbx_seq_one_letter_code
_entity_poly.pdbx_strand_id
1 'polypeptide(L)' 'MMTAQTSLDWVAIYPRAKQRFPHLRRAQAPNPGCDREAFVAYLALTHHLTLREAREEIDDFLFTESLHAELNAELDKELT' A
#
# COMPACT_ATOMS: atom_id res chain seq x y z
N MET A 1 -6.79 19.48 -5.63
CA MET A 1 -6.48 18.89 -4.31
C MET A 1 -7.32 17.63 -4.19
N MET A 2 -6.78 16.46 -4.56
CA MET A 2 -7.52 15.18 -4.47
C MET A 2 -7.15 14.52 -3.15
N THR A 3 -7.95 14.75 -2.11
CA THR A 3 -7.90 13.97 -0.87
C THR A 3 -8.85 12.78 -1.02
N ALA A 4 -8.49 11.82 -1.86
CA ALA A 4 -9.06 10.49 -1.74
C ALA A 4 -8.29 9.80 -0.61
N GLN A 5 -8.67 10.12 0.64
CA GLN A 5 -8.34 9.29 1.78
C GLN A 5 -9.23 8.04 1.70
N THR A 6 -9.07 7.25 0.64
CA THR A 6 -9.66 5.93 0.55
C THR A 6 -9.00 5.15 1.68
N SER A 7 -9.80 4.76 2.68
CA SER A 7 -9.39 3.77 3.65
C SER A 7 -9.15 2.49 2.86
N LEU A 8 -7.92 2.36 2.33
CA LEU A 8 -7.49 1.18 1.61
C LEU A 8 -7.52 0.06 2.62
N ASP A 9 -8.43 -0.89 2.42
CA ASP A 9 -8.55 -2.05 3.27
C ASP A 9 -7.22 -2.80 3.25
N TRP A 10 -6.43 -2.60 4.29
CA TRP A 10 -5.10 -3.19 4.40
C TRP A 10 -5.15 -4.70 4.21
N VAL A 11 -6.22 -5.34 4.72
CA VAL A 11 -6.48 -6.77 4.55
C VAL A 11 -6.66 -7.17 3.08
N ALA A 12 -7.34 -6.34 2.28
CA ALA A 12 -7.60 -6.60 0.87
C ALA A 12 -6.35 -6.39 0.00
N ILE A 13 -5.50 -5.43 0.34
CA ILE A 13 -4.28 -5.13 -0.42
C ILE A 13 -3.04 -5.89 0.08
N TYR A 14 -3.09 -6.46 1.29
CA TYR A 14 -1.96 -7.20 1.89
C TYR A 14 -1.39 -8.30 0.99
N PRO A 15 -2.19 -9.12 0.27
CA PRO A 15 -1.63 -10.13 -0.64
C PRO A 15 -0.73 -9.52 -1.72
N ARG A 16 -1.11 -8.38 -2.31
CA ARG A 16 -0.31 -7.67 -3.32
C ARG A 16 0.90 -6.99 -2.68
N ALA A 17 0.72 -6.38 -1.51
CA ALA A 17 1.83 -5.83 -0.73
C ALA A 17 2.87 -6.91 -0.40
N LYS A 18 2.44 -8.13 -0.04
CA LYS A 18 3.32 -9.26 0.26
C LYS A 18 4.05 -9.80 -0.98
N GLN A 19 3.44 -9.71 -2.15
CA GLN A 19 4.11 -10.03 -3.42
C GLN A 19 5.21 -9.02 -3.75
N ARG A 20 4.95 -7.71 -3.57
CA ARG A 20 5.92 -6.64 -3.82
C ARG A 20 7.02 -6.58 -2.75
N PHE A 21 6.68 -6.89 -1.51
CA PHE A 21 7.55 -6.85 -0.35
C PHE A 21 7.68 -8.25 0.27
N PRO A 22 8.57 -9.13 -0.23
CA PRO A 22 8.69 -10.52 0.21
C PRO A 22 8.98 -10.69 1.71
N HIS A 23 9.63 -9.74 2.37
CA HIS A 23 9.97 -9.80 3.79
C HIS A 23 8.90 -9.19 4.71
N LEU A 24 7.82 -8.64 4.16
CA LEU A 24 6.68 -8.10 4.90
C LEU A 24 6.05 -9.18 5.80
N ARG A 25 5.91 -8.90 7.10
CA ARG A 25 5.31 -9.82 8.08
C ARG A 25 4.02 -9.24 8.64
N ARG A 26 2.87 -9.86 8.33
CA ARG A 26 1.54 -9.40 8.78
C ARG A 26 1.45 -9.07 10.26
N ALA A 27 2.09 -9.87 11.12
CA ALA A 27 2.02 -9.70 12.58
C ALA A 27 2.85 -8.50 13.11
N GLN A 28 3.77 -7.97 12.31
CA GLN A 28 4.72 -6.92 12.73
C GLN A 28 4.59 -5.64 11.88
N ALA A 29 3.98 -5.76 10.70
CA ALA A 29 3.77 -4.66 9.78
C ALA A 29 2.75 -3.66 10.34
N PRO A 30 3.13 -2.38 10.54
CA PRO A 30 2.19 -1.31 10.82
C PRO A 30 1.15 -1.20 9.70
N ASN A 31 -0.05 -0.70 10.01
CA ASN A 31 -1.01 -0.36 8.97
C ASN A 31 -0.62 0.99 8.35
N PRO A 32 -0.29 1.06 7.04
CA PRO A 32 0.09 2.32 6.38
C PRO A 32 -1.03 3.36 6.39
N GLY A 33 -2.30 2.95 6.51
CA GLY A 33 -3.44 3.86 6.67
C GLY A 33 -3.55 4.50 8.06
N CYS A 34 -2.91 3.92 9.07
CA CYS A 34 -2.87 4.47 10.43
C CYS A 34 -1.56 5.21 10.71
N ASP A 35 -0.42 4.60 10.37
CA ASP A 35 0.90 5.18 10.59
C ASP A 35 1.82 4.84 9.41
N ARG A 36 1.80 5.74 8.42
CA ARG A 36 2.59 5.61 7.19
C ARG A 36 4.08 5.69 7.47
N GLU A 37 4.52 6.55 8.39
CA GLU A 37 5.94 6.73 8.69
C GLU A 37 6.52 5.52 9.41
N ALA A 38 5.77 4.92 10.34
CA ALA A 38 6.16 3.66 10.96
C ALA A 38 6.25 2.53 9.93
N PHE A 39 5.34 2.49 8.94
CA PHE A 39 5.39 1.50 7.87
C PHE A 39 6.63 1.67 6.97
N VAL A 40 6.96 2.90 6.59
CA VAL A 40 8.18 3.22 5.83
C VAL A 40 9.43 2.82 6.59
N ALA A 41 9.51 3.13 7.89
CA ALA A 41 10.65 2.73 8.73
C ALA A 41 10.77 1.20 8.84
N TYR A 42 9.65 0.51 9.01
CA TYR A 42 9.59 -0.95 9.00
C TYR A 42 10.10 -1.54 7.68
N LEU A 43 9.70 -0.97 6.54
CA LEU A 43 10.11 -1.41 5.22
C LEU A 43 11.59 -1.18 4.97
N ALA A 44 12.09 0.00 5.31
CA ALA A 44 13.51 0.31 5.25
C ALA A 44 14.35 -0.72 6.01
N LEU A 45 13.94 -1.05 7.24
CA LEU A 45 14.63 -2.02 8.08
C LEU A 45 14.55 -3.44 7.51
N THR A 46 13.37 -3.90 7.09
CA THR A 46 13.15 -5.29 6.67
C THR A 46 13.61 -5.61 5.26
N HIS A 47 13.78 -4.59 4.41
CA HIS A 47 14.22 -4.74 3.01
C HIS A 47 15.61 -4.13 2.75
N HIS A 48 16.30 -3.67 3.79
CA HIS A 48 17.62 -3.02 3.68
C HIS A 48 17.61 -1.82 2.72
N LEU A 49 16.51 -1.07 2.71
CA LEU A 49 16.34 0.14 1.91
C LEU A 49 16.70 1.37 2.75
N THR A 50 17.08 2.45 2.08
CA THR A 50 17.08 3.77 2.72
C THR A 50 15.65 4.21 3.02
N LEU A 51 15.46 5.13 3.98
CA LEU A 51 14.14 5.72 4.26
C LEU A 51 13.52 6.40 3.04
N ARG A 52 14.36 6.94 2.14
CA ARG A 52 13.93 7.54 0.88
C ARG A 52 13.36 6.47 -0.06
N GLU A 53 14.11 5.41 -0.31
CA GLU A 53 13.68 4.31 -1.19
C GLU A 53 12.43 3.61 -0.65
N ALA A 54 12.37 3.36 0.66
CA ALA A 54 11.18 2.78 1.27
C ALA A 54 9.95 3.68 1.14
N ARG A 55 10.12 5.00 1.16
CA ARG A 55 9.05 5.96 0.92
C ARG A 55 8.60 5.96 -0.54
N GLU A 56 9.55 6.00 -1.47
CA GLU A 56 9.29 5.91 -2.91
C GLU A 56 8.52 4.63 -3.26
N GLU A 57 8.93 3.47 -2.73
CA GLU A 57 8.25 2.20 -2.95
C GLU A 57 6.81 2.18 -2.40
N ILE A 58 6.55 2.86 -1.29
CA ILE A 58 5.21 2.97 -0.72
C ILE A 58 4.32 3.92 -1.51
N ASP A 59 4.87 5.02 -2.00
CA ASP A 59 4.13 5.92 -2.88
C ASP A 59 3.76 5.22 -4.20
N ASP A 60 4.71 4.50 -4.82
CA ASP A 60 4.47 3.73 -6.03
C ASP A 60 3.44 2.62 -5.82
N PHE A 61 3.52 1.90 -4.69
CA PHE A 61 2.57 0.85 -4.36
C PHE A 61 1.16 1.43 -4.15
N LEU A 62 1.01 2.48 -3.34
CA LEU A 62 -0.30 3.09 -3.08
C LEU A 62 -0.92 3.69 -4.33
N PHE A 63 -0.11 4.27 -5.22
CA PHE A 63 -0.56 4.74 -6.52
C PHE A 63 -1.06 3.60 -7.42
N THR A 64 -0.34 2.48 -7.47
CA THR A 64 -0.80 1.29 -8.22
C THR A 64 -2.12 0.76 -7.65
N GLU A 65 -2.25 0.73 -6.33
CA GLU A 65 -3.47 0.29 -5.66
C GLU A 65 -4.66 1.24 -5.89
N SER A 66 -4.43 2.55 -5.99
CA SER A 66 -5.50 3.49 -6.36
C SER A 66 -6.00 3.26 -7.78
N LEU A 67 -5.11 2.98 -8.73
CA LEU A 67 -5.50 2.62 -10.10
C LEU A 67 -6.30 1.31 -10.14
N HIS A 68 -5.91 0.32 -9.36
CA HIS A 68 -6.68 -0.93 -9.24
C HIS A 68 -8.08 -0.69 -8.65
N ALA A 69 -8.18 0.18 -7.65
CA ALA A 69 -9.47 0.54 -7.04
C ALA A 69 -10.39 1.28 -8.03
N GLU A 70 -9.84 2.22 -8.80
CA GLU A 70 -10.57 2.94 -9.85
C GLU A 70 -11.06 2.00 -10.96
N LEU A 71 -10.21 1.08 -11.43
CA LEU A 71 -10.58 0.11 -12.45
C LEU A 71 -11.73 -0.80 -11.98
N ASN A 72 -11.67 -1.30 -10.75
CA ASN A 72 -12.75 -2.13 -10.19
C ASN A 72 -14.05 -1.35 -10.07
N ALA A 73 -13.98 -0.10 -9.60
CA ALA A 73 -15.15 0.76 -9.48
C ALA A 73 -15.80 1.08 -10.85
N GLU A 74 -15.01 1.13 -11.93
CA GLU A 74 -15.54 1.33 -13.28
C GLU A 74 -16.14 0.05 -13.87
N LEU A 75 -15.53 -1.12 -13.63
CA LEU A 75 -16.09 -2.42 -14.02
C LEU A 75 -17.44 -2.70 -13.34
N ASP A 76 -17.58 -2.34 -12.07
CA ASP A 76 -18.81 -2.50 -11.31
C ASP A 76 -19.96 -1.64 -11.87
N LYS A 77 -19.64 -0.46 -12.43
CA LYS A 77 -20.64 0.41 -13.08
C LYS A 77 -21.12 -0.12 -14.43
N GLU A 78 -20.27 -0.80 -15.19
CA GLU A 78 -20.67 -1.38 -16.50
C GLU A 78 -21.53 -2.64 -16.36
N LEU A 79 -21.52 -3.29 -15.19
CA LEU A 79 -22.30 -4.49 -14.88
C LEU A 79 -23.63 -4.18 -14.16
N THR A 80 -23.98 -2.91 -13.95
CA THR A 80 -25.21 -2.45 -13.29
C THR A 80 -26.12 -1.71 -14.27
#